data_AF-D3H4D7-F1
#
_entry.id   AF-D3H4D7-F1
#
_cell.length_a   1.000
_cell.length_b   1.000
_cell.length_c   1.000
_cell.angle_alpha   90.00
_cell.angle_beta   90.00
_cell.angle_gamma   90.00
#
_symmetry.space_group_name_H-M   'P 1'
#
loop_
_entity.id
_entity.type
_entity.pdbx_description
1 polymer ?
#
loop_
_entity_poly.entity_id
_entity_poly.type
_entity_poly.pdbx_seq_one_letter_code
_entity_poly.pdbx_strand_id
1 'polypeptide(L)'
;MKLTPKAVSKWFNGETIPRREKLRELATLIGTTPTYLLGEDTEESGQVRFYQELNPRQKIIIDLLDELPDSETDELLKTLEEKKQKYNAIYEELARKKKQKAS
;
A
#
# COMPACT_ATOMS: atom_id res chain seq x y z
N MET A 1 -2.16 -19.05 13.77
CA MET A 1 -0.76 -19.16 14.24
C MET A 1 -0.75 -19.10 15.78
N LYS A 2 -0.13 -20.07 16.47
CA LYS A 2 0.06 -20.01 17.94
C LYS A 2 1.49 -19.56 18.23
N LEU A 3 1.66 -18.38 18.82
CA LEU A 3 2.94 -17.83 19.23
C LEU A 3 2.90 -17.33 20.66
N THR A 4 4.04 -17.36 21.34
CA THR A 4 4.22 -16.69 22.63
C THR A 4 4.78 -15.28 22.40
N PRO A 5 4.37 -14.27 23.18
CA PRO A 5 4.94 -12.92 23.11
C PRO A 5 6.47 -12.92 23.25
N LYS A 6 7.00 -13.84 24.06
CA LYS A 6 8.44 -14.04 24.24
C LYS A 6 9.16 -14.44 22.95
N ALA A 7 8.58 -15.33 22.15
CA ALA A 7 9.17 -15.72 20.86
C ALA A 7 9.22 -14.53 19.89
N VAL A 8 8.14 -13.74 19.85
CA VAL A 8 8.08 -12.52 19.02
C VAL A 8 9.12 -11.50 19.47
N SER A 9 9.23 -11.24 20.78
CA SER A 9 10.24 -10.33 21.33
C SER A 9 11.66 -10.73 20.93
N LYS A 10 11.97 -12.03 20.97
CA LYS A 10 13.29 -12.53 20.55
C LYS A 10 13.58 -12.31 19.07
N TRP A 11 12.57 -12.37 18.21
CA TRP A 11 12.73 -12.07 16.78
C TRP A 11 12.99 -10.58 16.56
N PHE A 12 12.21 -9.71 17.21
CA PHE A 12 12.40 -8.26 17.13
C PHE A 12 13.76 -7.80 17.66
N ASN A 13 14.28 -8.47 18.70
CA ASN A 13 15.60 -8.16 19.27
C ASN A 13 16.76 -8.84 18.51
N GLY A 14 16.48 -9.60 17.44
CA GLY A 14 17.51 -10.33 16.69
C GLY A 14 18.15 -11.51 17.44
N GLU A 15 17.62 -11.90 18.59
CA GLU A 15 18.14 -13.02 19.40
C GLU A 15 17.91 -14.37 18.70
N THR A 16 16.84 -14.47 17.91
CA THR A 16 16.51 -15.69 17.15
C THR A 16 15.82 -15.31 15.84
N ILE A 17 15.92 -16.17 14.83
CA ILE A 17 15.20 -16.02 13.55
C ILE A 17 14.00 -16.99 13.53
N PRO A 18 12.81 -16.56 13.10
CA PRO A 18 11.65 -17.46 12.96
C PRO A 18 11.96 -18.61 11.99
N ARG A 19 11.50 -19.82 12.34
CA ARG A 19 11.62 -20.98 11.44
C ARG A 19 10.85 -20.74 10.14
N ARG A 20 11.30 -21.36 9.05
CA ARG A 20 10.74 -21.20 7.69
C ARG A 20 9.22 -21.24 7.61
N GLU A 21 8.56 -22.17 8.31
CA GLU A 21 7.09 -22.26 8.35
C GLU A 21 6.45 -21.03 9.00
N LYS A 22 7.01 -20.55 10.13
CA LYS A 22 6.51 -19.37 10.84
C LYS A 22 6.83 -18.07 10.13
N LEU A 23 7.98 -17.98 9.49
CA LEU A 23 8.34 -16.86 8.64
C LEU A 23 7.37 -16.75 7.45
N ARG A 24 7.02 -17.88 6.81
CA ARG A 24 6.03 -17.91 5.72
C ARG A 24 4.62 -17.55 6.22
N GLU A 25 4.18 -18.13 7.33
CA GLU A 25 2.88 -17.77 7.96
C GLU A 25 2.81 -16.27 8.28
N LEU A 26 3.88 -15.69 8.81
CA LEU A 26 3.97 -14.24 9.10
C LEU A 26 3.92 -13.42 7.82
N ALA A 27 4.73 -13.77 6.83
CA ALA A 27 4.79 -13.10 5.55
C ALA A 27 3.41 -13.06 4.88
N THR A 28 2.71 -14.20 4.84
CA THR A 28 1.34 -14.28 4.33
C THR A 28 0.36 -13.44 5.16
N LEU A 29 0.46 -13.47 6.49
CA LEU A 29 -0.45 -12.73 7.38
C LEU A 29 -0.35 -11.22 7.19
N ILE A 30 0.86 -10.69 7.01
CA ILE A 30 1.10 -9.23 6.92
C ILE A 30 1.25 -8.73 5.48
N GLY A 31 1.05 -9.59 4.48
CA GLY A 31 1.08 -9.21 3.07
C GLY A 31 2.48 -8.85 2.54
N THR A 32 3.51 -9.60 2.97
CA THR A 32 4.89 -9.42 2.52
C THR A 32 5.52 -10.76 2.11
N THR A 33 6.81 -10.76 1.73
CA THR A 33 7.58 -11.96 1.40
C THR A 33 8.48 -12.39 2.58
N PRO A 34 8.80 -13.69 2.71
CA PRO A 34 9.80 -14.16 3.67
C PRO A 34 11.17 -13.50 3.50
N THR A 35 11.55 -13.22 2.25
CA THR A 35 12.82 -12.59 1.87
C THR A 35 12.85 -11.11 2.25
N TYR A 36 11.74 -10.38 2.11
CA TYR A 36 11.58 -9.02 2.65
C TYR A 36 11.81 -8.98 4.16
N LEU A 37 11.21 -9.93 4.88
CA LEU A 37 11.34 -10.02 6.34
C LEU A 37 12.75 -10.35 6.81
N LEU A 38 13.57 -10.97 5.95
CA LEU A 38 14.98 -11.25 6.22
C LEU A 38 15.91 -10.15 5.70
N GLY A 39 15.38 -9.14 5.00
CA GLY A 39 16.19 -8.10 4.36
C GLY A 39 17.00 -8.62 3.16
N GLU A 40 16.58 -9.73 2.55
CA GLU A 40 17.22 -10.37 1.39
C GLU A 40 16.64 -9.87 0.05
N ASP A 41 15.56 -9.08 0.09
CA ASP A 41 14.95 -8.53 -1.11
C ASP A 41 15.82 -7.43 -1.74
N THR A 42 16.12 -7.57 -3.03
CA THR A 42 16.56 -6.46 -3.88
C THR A 42 15.36 -5.54 -4.14
N GLU A 43 15.62 -4.23 -4.27
CA GLU A 43 14.69 -3.08 -4.21
C GLU A 43 13.38 -3.18 -5.02
N GLU A 44 13.23 -4.17 -5.91
CA GLU A 44 12.06 -4.39 -6.78
C GLU A 44 11.03 -5.41 -6.28
N SER A 45 11.33 -6.24 -5.29
CA SER A 45 10.46 -7.38 -4.89
C SER A 45 9.53 -7.12 -3.69
N GLY A 46 9.81 -6.05 -2.93
CA GLY A 46 9.11 -5.70 -1.70
C GLY A 46 7.94 -4.73 -1.91
N GLN A 47 6.99 -5.02 -2.81
CA GLN A 47 5.70 -4.32 -2.74
C GLN A 47 4.92 -4.86 -1.56
N VAL A 48 5.20 -4.32 -0.36
CA VAL A 48 4.36 -4.51 0.83
C VAL A 48 3.01 -3.90 0.51
N ARG A 49 2.08 -4.72 0.00
CA ARG A 49 0.68 -4.39 0.02
C ARG A 49 0.24 -4.53 1.46
N PHE A 50 0.50 -3.50 2.26
CA PHE A 50 -0.21 -3.36 3.53
C PHE A 50 -1.68 -3.57 3.19
N TYR A 51 -2.32 -4.55 3.82
CA TYR A 51 -3.78 -4.63 3.83
C TYR A 51 -4.26 -3.42 4.62
N GLN A 52 -4.23 -2.25 3.98
CA GLN A 52 -5.00 -1.11 4.41
C GLN A 52 -6.44 -1.58 4.28
N GLU A 53 -7.13 -1.68 5.42
CA GLU A 53 -8.54 -1.97 5.39
C GLU A 53 -9.21 -0.91 4.52
N LEU A 54 -9.77 -1.35 3.40
CA LEU A 54 -10.37 -0.46 2.44
C LEU A 54 -11.47 0.32 3.15
N ASN A 55 -11.42 1.65 3.03
CA ASN A 55 -12.48 2.47 3.57
C ASN A 55 -13.80 2.17 2.83
N PRO A 56 -14.96 2.50 3.41
CA PRO A 56 -16.24 2.17 2.78
C PRO A 56 -16.39 2.67 1.34
N ARG A 57 -15.78 3.82 1.01
CA ARG A 57 -15.83 4.38 -0.35
C ARG A 57 -14.98 3.57 -1.34
N GLN A 58 -13.82 3.09 -0.92
CA GLN A 58 -12.95 2.26 -1.76
C GLN A 58 -13.60 0.92 -2.07
N LYS A 59 -14.29 0.31 -1.10
CA LYS A 59 -15.06 -0.92 -1.32
C LYS A 59 -16.16 -0.71 -2.37
N ILE A 60 -16.95 0.36 -2.23
CA ILE A 60 -17.99 0.71 -3.21
C ILE A 60 -17.41 0.92 -4.62
N ILE A 61 -16.26 1.58 -4.73
CA ILE A 61 -15.62 1.77 -6.05
C ILE A 61 -15.24 0.43 -6.66
N ILE A 62 -14.66 -0.49 -5.88
CA ILE A 62 -14.28 -1.82 -6.38
C ILE A 62 -15.53 -2.60 -6.82
N ASP A 63 -16.57 -2.63 -5.97
CA ASP A 63 -17.82 -3.32 -6.30
C ASP A 63 -18.44 -2.76 -7.60
N LEU A 64 -18.44 -1.44 -7.78
CA LEU A 64 -18.93 -0.80 -9.00
C LEU A 64 -18.06 -1.14 -10.23
N LEU A 65 -16.74 -1.20 -10.07
CA LEU A 65 -15.85 -1.54 -11.18
C LEU A 65 -16.02 -2.98 -11.64
N ASP A 66 -16.27 -3.92 -10.72
CA ASP A 66 -16.51 -5.33 -11.03
C ASP A 66 -17.88 -5.55 -11.74
N GLU A 67 -18.84 -4.65 -11.56
CA GLU A 67 -20.16 -4.69 -12.19
C GLU A 67 -20.20 -4.02 -13.58
N LEU A 68 -19.18 -3.23 -13.94
CA LEU A 68 -19.13 -2.47 -15.18
C LEU A 68 -18.31 -3.17 -16.27
N PRO A 69 -18.66 -2.99 -17.56
CA PRO A 69 -17.81 -3.43 -18.66
C PRO A 69 -16.45 -2.72 -18.64
N ASP A 70 -15.39 -3.41 -19.06
CA ASP A 70 -14.02 -2.87 -19.11
C ASP A 70 -13.94 -1.51 -19.80
N SER A 71 -14.68 -1.31 -20.89
CA SER A 71 -14.70 -0.04 -21.63
C SER A 71 -15.25 1.13 -20.82
N GLU A 72 -16.23 0.91 -19.96
CA GLU A 72 -16.77 1.96 -19.08
C GLU A 72 -15.84 2.21 -17.89
N THR A 73 -15.25 1.15 -17.34
CA THR A 73 -14.22 1.23 -16.30
C THR A 73 -13.02 2.08 -16.76
N ASP A 74 -12.52 1.84 -17.97
CA ASP A 74 -11.40 2.60 -18.55
C ASP A 74 -11.74 4.09 -18.73
N GLU A 75 -12.96 4.40 -19.18
CA GLU A 75 -13.43 5.78 -19.34
C GLU A 75 -13.56 6.52 -18.00
N LEU A 76 -14.09 5.83 -16.98
CA LEU A 76 -14.21 6.36 -15.62
C LEU A 76 -12.85 6.60 -14.99
N LEU A 77 -11.92 5.66 -15.14
CA LEU A 77 -10.54 5.80 -14.65
C LEU A 77 -9.85 7.00 -15.30
N LYS A 78 -9.93 7.13 -16.62
CA LYS A 78 -9.40 8.29 -17.35
C LYS A 78 -9.96 9.60 -16.82
N THR A 79 -11.27 9.68 -16.61
CA THR A 79 -11.93 10.88 -16.09
C THR A 79 -11.45 11.23 -14.67
N LEU A 80 -11.24 10.24 -13.81
CA LEU A 80 -10.70 10.44 -12.47
C LEU A 80 -9.24 10.91 -12.49
N GLU A 81 -8.42 10.38 -13.40
CA GLU A 81 -7.04 10.82 -13.60
C GLU A 81 -6.97 12.27 -14.07
N GLU A 82 -7.78 12.65 -15.06
CA GLU A 82 -7.85 14.02 -15.56
C GLU A 82 -8.27 15.01 -14.45
N LYS A 83 -9.27 14.63 -13.63
CA LYS A 83 -9.67 15.43 -12.46
C LYS A 83 -8.52 15.58 -11.47
N LYS A 84 -7.81 14.48 -11.15
CA LYS A 84 -6.64 14.50 -10.25
C LYS A 84 -5.55 15.44 -10.78
N GLN A 85 -5.23 15.35 -12.07
CA GLN A 85 -4.25 16.22 -12.71
C GLN A 85 -4.66 17.70 -12.63
N LYS A 86 -5.93 18.01 -12.92
CA LYS A 86 -6.47 19.37 -12.84
C LYS A 86 -6.36 19.95 -11.43
N TYR A 87 -6.73 19.20 -10.40
CA TYR A 87 -6.59 19.66 -9.01
C TYR A 87 -5.13 19.89 -8.62
N ASN A 88 -4.23 18.98 -9.00
CA ASN A 88 -2.80 19.15 -8.73
C ASN A 88 -2.24 20.43 -9.38
N ALA A 89 -2.60 20.71 -10.64
CA ALA A 89 -2.21 21.94 -11.31
C ALA A 89 -2.68 23.19 -10.56
N ILE A 90 -3.93 23.20 -10.08
CA ILE A 90 -4.48 24.30 -9.27
C ILE A 90 -3.68 24.46 -7.96
N TYR A 91 -3.37 23.36 -7.27
CA TYR A 91 -2.59 23.41 -6.04
C TYR A 91 -1.18 23.98 -6.27
N GLU A 92 -0.51 23.60 -7.37
CA GLU A 92 0.79 24.15 -7.73
C GLU A 92 0.71 25.66 -8.02
N GLU A 93 -0.31 26.12 -8.74
CA GLU A 93 -0.52 27.54 -9.00
C GLU A 93 -0.74 28.33 -7.70
N LEU A 94 -1.56 27.81 -6.78
CA LEU A 94 -1.79 28.42 -5.47
C LEU A 94 -0.51 28.47 -4.64
N ALA A 95 0.30 27.41 -4.67
CA ALA A 95 1.58 27.37 -3.97
C ALA A 95 2.58 28.38 -4.54
N ARG A 96 2.65 28.53 -5.88
CA ARG A 96 3.46 29.55 -6.56
C ARG A 96 3.04 30.96 -6.18
N LYS A 97 1.74 31.26 -6.20
CA LYS A 97 1.20 32.59 -5.82
C LYS A 97 1.48 32.93 -4.35
N LYS A 98 1.46 31.95 -3.44
CA LYS A 98 1.84 32.17 -2.04
C LYS A 98 3.32 32.52 -1.89
N LYS A 99 4.22 31.84 -2.61
CA LYS A 99 5.66 32.13 -2.59
C LYS A 99 5.98 33.53 -3.15
N GLN A 100 5.27 33.96 -4.19
CA GLN A 100 5.43 35.30 -4.78
C GLN A 100 4.92 36.44 -3.88
N LYS A 101 3.98 36.17 -2.97
CA LYS A 101 3.48 37.17 -2.00
C LYS A 101 4.28 37.26 -0.70
N ALA A 102 5.16 36.28 -0.45
CA ALA A 102 5.99 36.22 0.75
C ALA A 102 7.44 36.71 0.50
N SER A 103 7.75 37.11 -0.72
CA SER A 103 8.99 37.76 -1.15
C SER A 103 8.72 39.19 -1.57
#